data_AF-A0A178DM89-F1
#
_entry.id   AF-A0A178DM89-F1
#
_cell.length_a   1.000
_cell.length_b   1.000
_cell.length_c   1.000
_cell.angle_alpha   90.00
_cell.angle_beta   90.00
_cell.angle_gamma   90.00
#
_symmetry.space_group_name_H-M   'P 1'
#
loop_
_entity.id
_entity.type
_entity.pdbx_description
1 polymer ?
#
loop_
_entity_poly.entity_id
_entity_poly.type
_entity_poly.pdbx_seq_one_letter_code
_entity_poly.pdbx_strand_id
1 'polypeptide(L)'
;MINKYDEQRCRIVIPKSRLLFGVCDPTAKEGCQGFLKDGECFVRITQDGDGRAHSIVNTEVLVTRNPCLHPGDLQKFKAVDVPQFSHLVDCIVFSTRGKRPSADLMSGGDLDGDKFFVTWDGEIIPRTIAEAALYPGGREQITFGEVTGDSRAEYFARYTNTSLGRVKNLYMKWARLGNAMSSECQQLNRLFSQCVDGNHIRIPEHLIKSLEDPPEPALSVAPFILDVLHEASTKYIQESANVVPEMHDDPDIVDFLLTRDKLAMSEFEVLEILLRSCHRRNVDIMDLVSELASAI
;
A
#
# COMPACT_ATOMS: atom_id res chain seq x y z
N MET A 1 5.94 -12.37 -7.22
CA MET A 1 7.08 -11.64 -6.63
C MET A 1 8.01 -11.03 -7.66
N ILE A 2 7.87 -11.43 -8.92
CA ILE A 2 8.45 -10.80 -10.10
C ILE A 2 7.28 -10.39 -11.01
N ASN A 3 7.36 -9.24 -11.68
CA ASN A 3 6.36 -8.90 -12.71
C ASN A 3 6.79 -9.43 -14.08
N LYS A 4 5.98 -9.23 -15.12
CA LYS A 4 6.29 -9.65 -16.50
C LYS A 4 7.56 -9.03 -17.12
N TYR A 5 8.23 -8.12 -16.41
CA TYR A 5 9.46 -7.44 -16.81
C TYR A 5 10.65 -7.82 -15.93
N ASP A 6 10.55 -8.92 -15.19
CA ASP A 6 11.57 -9.37 -14.23
C ASP A 6 11.84 -8.39 -13.07
N GLU A 7 10.94 -7.44 -12.83
CA GLU A 7 11.09 -6.49 -11.73
C GLU A 7 10.57 -7.09 -10.42
N GLN A 8 11.34 -6.85 -9.34
CA GLN A 8 10.96 -7.18 -7.97
C GLN A 8 9.63 -6.48 -7.60
N ARG A 9 8.58 -7.28 -7.42
CA ARG A 9 7.29 -6.85 -6.86
C ARG A 9 6.93 -7.75 -5.69
N CYS A 10 7.33 -7.36 -4.49
CA CYS A 10 6.91 -8.03 -3.27
C CYS A 10 5.49 -7.58 -2.90
N ARG A 11 4.49 -8.44 -3.10
CA ARG A 11 3.12 -8.26 -2.61
C ARG A 11 2.93 -9.23 -1.46
N ILE A 12 2.83 -8.69 -0.25
CA ILE A 12 2.61 -9.48 0.97
C ILE A 12 1.13 -9.37 1.31
N VAL A 13 0.46 -10.51 1.42
CA VAL A 13 -0.96 -10.55 1.81
C VAL A 13 -1.03 -10.33 3.32
N ILE A 14 -1.83 -9.33 3.74
CA ILE A 14 -2.12 -9.06 5.14
C ILE A 14 -3.63 -9.25 5.33
N PRO A 15 -4.09 -10.43 5.79
CA PRO A 15 -5.52 -10.74 5.86
C PRO A 15 -6.32 -9.76 6.72
N LYS A 16 -5.74 -9.33 7.85
CA LYS A 16 -6.31 -8.34 8.78
C LYS A 16 -6.03 -6.90 8.33
N SER A 17 -6.32 -6.60 7.06
CA SER A 17 -6.17 -5.25 6.51
C SER A 17 -7.15 -4.95 5.39
N ARG A 18 -7.36 -3.67 5.12
CA ARG A 18 -8.15 -3.16 3.99
C ARG A 18 -7.56 -1.84 3.48
N LEU A 19 -7.82 -1.56 2.20
CA LEU A 19 -7.61 -0.23 1.62
C LEU A 19 -8.97 0.47 1.56
N LEU A 20 -9.17 1.48 2.41
CA LEU A 20 -10.47 2.11 2.66
C LEU A 20 -10.45 3.58 2.29
N PHE A 21 -11.57 4.11 1.79
CA PHE A 21 -11.71 5.56 1.62
C PHE A 21 -11.77 6.26 2.98
N GLY A 22 -11.09 7.40 3.09
CA GLY A 22 -11.19 8.26 4.26
C GLY A 22 -12.45 9.12 4.22
N VAL A 23 -13.13 9.24 5.36
CA VAL A 23 -14.26 10.16 5.56
C VAL A 23 -14.09 10.89 6.88
N CYS A 24 -14.59 12.12 6.98
CA CYS A 24 -14.60 12.85 8.24
C CYS A 24 -15.81 12.44 9.10
N ASP A 25 -15.69 12.56 10.41
CA ASP A 25 -16.82 12.41 11.32
C ASP A 25 -17.99 13.33 10.91
N PRO A 26 -19.12 12.77 10.41
CA PRO A 26 -20.21 13.56 9.86
C PRO A 26 -21.06 14.26 10.94
N THR A 27 -20.79 14.02 12.21
CA THR A 27 -21.54 14.61 13.34
C THR A 27 -20.94 15.93 13.82
N ALA A 28 -19.74 16.27 13.35
CA ALA A 28 -19.14 17.57 13.59
C ALA A 28 -19.85 18.64 12.75
N LYS A 29 -20.91 19.21 13.30
CA LYS A 29 -21.72 20.27 12.66
C LYS A 29 -21.81 21.49 13.57
N GLU A 30 -21.85 22.68 12.97
CA GLU A 30 -22.21 23.93 13.66
C GLU A 30 -21.37 24.23 14.92
N GLY A 31 -20.07 23.94 14.88
CA GLY A 31 -19.16 24.15 16.02
C GLY A 31 -19.27 23.10 17.13
N CYS A 32 -20.14 22.10 16.98
CA CYS A 32 -20.17 20.94 17.87
C CYS A 32 -19.03 19.97 17.54
N GLN A 33 -18.46 19.35 18.57
CA GLN A 33 -17.46 18.30 18.40
C GLN A 33 -18.12 17.01 17.90
N GLY A 34 -17.54 16.38 16.88
CA GLY A 34 -18.00 15.07 16.38
C GLY A 34 -17.83 13.96 17.43
N PHE A 35 -18.49 12.82 17.28
CA PHE A 35 -18.47 11.73 18.25
C PHE A 35 -17.09 11.10 18.48
N LEU A 36 -16.22 11.05 17.48
CA LEU A 36 -14.87 10.50 17.61
C LEU A 36 -13.93 11.49 18.32
N LYS A 37 -13.17 11.03 19.32
CA LYS A 37 -12.12 11.83 19.95
C LYS A 37 -10.84 11.85 19.11
N ASP A 38 -9.93 12.76 19.45
CA ASP A 38 -8.60 12.78 18.85
C ASP A 38 -7.89 11.43 19.09
N GLY A 39 -7.30 10.86 18.03
CA GLY A 39 -6.73 9.50 18.03
C GLY A 39 -7.75 8.34 17.93
N GLU A 40 -9.05 8.61 17.87
CA GLU A 40 -10.08 7.59 17.61
C GLU A 40 -10.50 7.59 16.13
N CYS A 41 -10.88 6.41 15.65
CA CYS A 41 -11.48 6.21 14.33
C CYS A 41 -12.63 5.21 14.41
N PHE A 42 -13.53 5.25 13.42
CA PHE A 42 -14.52 4.20 13.21
C PHE A 42 -14.20 3.49 11.89
N VAL A 43 -14.18 2.17 11.91
CA VAL A 43 -13.88 1.34 10.75
C VAL A 43 -14.93 0.24 10.65
N ARG A 44 -15.59 0.16 9.50
CA ARG A 44 -16.56 -0.89 9.22
C ARG A 44 -16.36 -1.39 7.80
N ILE A 45 -16.19 -2.71 7.68
CA ILE A 45 -15.79 -3.35 6.43
C ILE A 45 -16.73 -4.49 6.10
N THR A 46 -16.99 -4.68 4.82
CA THR A 46 -17.59 -5.91 4.31
C THR A 46 -16.56 -7.02 4.41
N GLN A 47 -16.88 -8.10 5.12
CA GLN A 47 -15.99 -9.26 5.24
C GLN A 47 -16.12 -10.19 4.04
N ASP A 48 -14.99 -10.75 3.64
CA ASP A 48 -14.95 -11.80 2.63
C ASP A 48 -15.58 -13.06 3.24
N GLY A 49 -16.56 -13.66 2.56
CA GLY A 49 -17.32 -14.81 3.06
C GLY A 49 -18.82 -14.55 3.04
N ASP A 50 -19.39 -14.08 4.16
CA ASP A 50 -20.84 -13.87 4.28
C ASP A 50 -21.35 -12.58 3.61
N GLY A 51 -20.43 -11.73 3.14
CA GLY A 51 -20.73 -10.44 2.52
C GLY A 51 -21.35 -9.43 3.47
N ARG A 52 -21.24 -9.63 4.79
CA ARG A 52 -21.81 -8.73 5.80
C ARG A 52 -20.79 -7.72 6.27
N ALA A 53 -21.30 -6.56 6.66
CA ALA A 53 -20.50 -5.49 7.22
C ALA A 53 -20.25 -5.71 8.72
N HIS A 54 -18.98 -5.65 9.12
CA HIS A 54 -18.54 -5.77 10.50
C HIS A 54 -17.72 -4.55 10.91
N SER A 55 -18.00 -4.01 12.10
CA SER A 55 -17.20 -2.94 12.68
C SER A 55 -15.95 -3.53 13.33
N ILE A 56 -14.80 -2.93 13.04
CA ILE A 56 -13.56 -3.18 13.78
C ILE A 56 -13.62 -2.30 15.04
N VAL A 57 -13.58 -2.91 16.23
CA VAL A 57 -13.87 -2.21 17.48
C VAL A 57 -12.90 -2.63 18.58
N ASN A 58 -12.67 -1.72 19.53
CA ASN A 58 -11.88 -1.93 20.75
C ASN A 58 -10.46 -2.47 20.49
N THR A 59 -9.85 -2.10 19.37
CA THR A 59 -8.48 -2.48 19.01
C THR A 59 -7.70 -1.28 18.49
N GLU A 60 -6.38 -1.35 18.57
CA GLU A 60 -5.51 -0.45 17.81
C GLU A 60 -5.56 -0.85 16.33
N VAL A 61 -5.50 0.16 15.47
CA VAL A 61 -5.30 0.01 14.03
C VAL A 61 -4.11 0.86 13.60
N LEU A 62 -3.30 0.32 12.70
CA LEU A 62 -2.26 1.06 11.98
C LEU A 62 -2.85 1.55 10.67
N VAL A 63 -2.68 2.84 10.41
CA VAL A 63 -3.22 3.52 9.23
C VAL A 63 -2.09 4.26 8.53
N THR A 64 -2.07 4.19 7.21
CA THR A 64 -1.14 4.98 6.39
C THR A 64 -1.72 5.25 5.01
N ARG A 65 -1.17 6.24 4.34
CA ARG A 65 -1.48 6.57 2.95
C ARG A 65 -0.30 6.21 2.07
N ASN A 66 -0.57 5.70 0.87
CA ASN A 66 0.47 5.47 -0.12
C ASN A 66 0.65 6.70 -1.02
N PRO A 67 1.90 7.11 -1.32
CA PRO A 67 3.16 6.51 -0.87
C PRO A 67 3.56 6.94 0.55
N CYS A 68 4.11 6.01 1.34
CA CYS A 68 4.60 6.25 2.70
C CYS A 68 6.14 6.30 2.70
N LEU A 69 6.73 7.50 2.79
CA LEU A 69 8.19 7.70 2.79
C LEU A 69 8.72 8.13 4.15
N HIS A 70 7.94 8.84 4.95
CA HIS A 70 8.32 9.16 6.31
C HIS A 70 7.81 8.07 7.26
N PRO A 71 8.60 7.58 8.23
CA PRO A 71 8.09 6.60 9.19
C PRO A 71 6.93 7.14 10.04
N GLY A 72 6.82 8.46 10.18
CA GLY A 72 5.68 9.13 10.80
C GLY A 72 4.44 9.20 9.91
N ASP A 73 4.47 8.77 8.65
CA ASP A 73 3.25 8.61 7.83
C ASP A 73 2.46 7.35 8.23
N LEU A 74 3.02 6.52 9.11
CA LEU A 74 2.34 5.43 9.78
C LEU A 74 1.77 5.96 11.09
N GLN A 75 0.45 5.97 11.21
CA GLN A 75 -0.25 6.50 12.38
C GLN A 75 -1.08 5.40 13.06
N LYS A 76 -1.17 5.45 14.38
CA LYS A 76 -2.02 4.57 15.16
C LYS A 76 -3.31 5.28 15.54
N PHE A 77 -4.42 4.57 15.41
CA PHE A 77 -5.71 5.01 15.90
C PHE A 77 -6.34 3.92 16.74
N LYS A 78 -7.23 4.31 17.65
CA LYS A 78 -8.11 3.39 18.35
C LYS A 78 -9.40 3.24 17.56
N ALA A 79 -9.70 2.04 17.09
CA ALA A 79 -10.97 1.75 16.44
C ALA A 79 -12.06 1.60 17.52
N VAL A 80 -13.08 2.47 17.47
CA VAL A 80 -14.18 2.51 18.44
C VAL A 80 -15.51 2.27 17.76
N ASP A 81 -16.45 1.68 18.50
CA ASP A 81 -17.81 1.52 18.01
C ASP A 81 -18.59 2.82 18.16
N VAL A 82 -19.30 3.21 17.10
CA VAL A 82 -20.21 4.35 17.07
C VAL A 82 -21.49 3.89 16.37
N PRO A 83 -22.54 3.47 17.11
CA PRO A 83 -23.75 2.91 16.51
C PRO A 83 -24.40 3.78 15.44
N GLN A 84 -24.29 5.10 15.57
CA GLN A 84 -24.78 6.08 14.61
C GLN A 84 -24.07 6.02 13.25
N PHE A 85 -22.86 5.45 13.19
CA PHE A 85 -22.07 5.25 11.97
C PHE A 85 -22.27 3.88 11.34
N SER A 86 -23.22 3.07 11.82
CA SER A 86 -23.50 1.73 11.28
C SER A 86 -23.80 1.67 9.78
N HIS A 87 -24.26 2.77 9.19
CA HIS A 87 -24.52 2.93 7.76
C HIS A 87 -23.27 3.26 6.93
N LEU A 88 -22.16 3.66 7.57
CA LEU A 88 -20.89 3.94 6.92
C LEU A 88 -20.11 2.62 6.82
N VAL A 89 -20.01 2.07 5.61
CA VAL A 89 -19.41 0.76 5.32
C VAL A 89 -18.34 0.94 4.24
N ASP A 90 -17.27 0.15 4.35
CA ASP A 90 -16.11 0.15 3.45
C ASP A 90 -15.36 1.49 3.42
N CYS A 91 -15.36 2.16 4.56
CA CYS A 91 -14.61 3.39 4.80
C CYS A 91 -14.02 3.44 6.22
N ILE A 92 -13.05 4.33 6.40
CA ILE A 92 -12.55 4.73 7.71
C ILE A 92 -13.02 6.15 8.00
N VAL A 93 -13.64 6.35 9.16
CA VAL A 93 -14.10 7.66 9.63
C VAL A 93 -13.08 8.19 10.61
N PHE A 94 -12.51 9.34 10.30
CA PHE A 94 -11.53 10.02 11.15
C PHE A 94 -12.20 11.07 12.03
N SER A 95 -11.63 11.25 13.22
CA SER A 95 -12.01 12.37 14.08
C SER A 95 -11.72 13.71 13.41
N THR A 96 -12.64 14.65 13.60
CA THR A 96 -12.48 16.08 13.27
C THR A 96 -11.98 16.88 14.48
N ARG A 97 -11.72 16.21 15.61
CA ARG A 97 -11.07 16.79 16.79
C ARG A 97 -9.56 16.70 16.66
N GLY A 98 -8.84 17.50 17.44
CA GLY A 98 -7.38 17.56 17.43
C GLY A 98 -6.85 18.84 16.80
N LYS A 99 -5.52 18.97 16.76
CA LYS A 99 -4.84 20.17 16.22
C LYS A 99 -4.59 20.10 14.72
N ARG A 100 -4.50 18.89 14.18
CA ARG A 100 -4.15 18.60 12.79
C ARG A 100 -5.12 17.52 12.28
N PRO A 101 -5.68 17.64 11.06
CA PRO A 101 -6.55 16.60 10.50
C PRO A 101 -5.84 15.25 10.45
N SER A 102 -6.55 14.16 10.77
CA SER A 102 -5.94 12.83 10.83
C SER A 102 -5.34 12.39 9.48
N ALA A 103 -6.02 12.67 8.37
CA ALA A 103 -5.54 12.36 7.01
C ALA A 103 -4.19 13.02 6.69
N ASP A 104 -4.03 14.28 7.09
CA ASP A 104 -2.83 15.08 6.84
C ASP A 104 -1.59 14.53 7.58
N LEU A 105 -1.78 13.85 8.72
CA LEU A 105 -0.70 13.15 9.42
C LEU A 105 -0.02 12.06 8.57
N MET A 106 -0.68 11.57 7.52
CA MET A 106 -0.23 10.45 6.70
C MET A 106 0.09 10.92 5.28
N SER A 107 1.37 11.25 5.04
CA SER A 107 1.86 11.75 3.76
C SER A 107 1.15 13.02 3.26
N GLY A 108 0.59 13.85 4.15
CA GLY A 108 -0.12 15.08 3.77
C GLY A 108 -1.42 14.80 3.01
N GLY A 109 -2.12 13.71 3.34
CA GLY A 109 -3.38 13.36 2.70
C GLY A 109 -4.56 14.22 3.13
N ASP A 110 -5.66 14.06 2.43
CA ASP A 110 -6.93 14.69 2.76
C ASP A 110 -8.09 13.67 2.61
N LEU A 111 -9.32 14.16 2.38
CA LEU A 111 -10.53 13.35 2.30
C LEU A 111 -11.31 13.62 1.01
N ASP A 112 -10.64 13.98 -0.07
CA ASP A 112 -11.24 14.28 -1.38
C ASP A 112 -11.42 13.03 -2.27
N GLY A 113 -10.96 11.87 -1.81
CA GLY A 113 -10.85 10.62 -2.58
C GLY A 113 -9.72 9.71 -2.12
N ASP A 114 -8.87 10.19 -1.21
CA ASP A 114 -7.78 9.44 -0.61
C ASP A 114 -8.21 8.10 0.00
N LYS A 115 -7.38 7.09 -0.25
CA LYS A 115 -7.50 5.75 0.34
C LYS A 115 -6.38 5.49 1.32
N PHE A 116 -6.74 4.91 2.45
CA PHE A 116 -5.85 4.59 3.55
C PHE A 116 -5.74 3.08 3.69
N PHE A 117 -4.51 2.59 3.78
CA PHE A 117 -4.25 1.23 4.23
C PHE A 117 -4.51 1.18 5.74
N VAL A 118 -5.44 0.33 6.15
CA VAL A 118 -5.85 0.12 7.54
C VAL A 118 -5.58 -1.33 7.90
N THR A 119 -4.82 -1.59 8.95
CA THR A 119 -4.63 -2.94 9.48
C THR A 119 -4.87 -3.00 10.97
N TRP A 120 -5.54 -4.05 11.42
CA TRP A 120 -5.74 -4.41 12.82
C TRP A 120 -4.92 -5.65 13.19
N ASP A 121 -3.86 -5.94 12.43
CA ASP A 121 -2.96 -7.05 12.72
C ASP A 121 -1.95 -6.68 13.81
N GLY A 122 -2.13 -7.24 15.01
CA GLY A 122 -1.26 -6.98 16.16
C GLY A 122 0.20 -7.38 15.96
N GLU A 123 0.52 -8.23 14.98
CA GLU A 123 1.91 -8.60 14.67
C GLU A 123 2.63 -7.53 13.83
N ILE A 124 1.87 -6.72 13.08
CA ILE A 124 2.40 -5.70 12.16
C ILE A 124 2.38 -4.32 12.84
N ILE A 125 1.42 -4.08 13.73
CA ILE A 125 1.30 -2.82 14.46
C ILE A 125 2.55 -2.64 15.35
N PRO A 126 3.40 -1.61 15.10
CA PRO A 126 4.63 -1.44 15.85
C PRO A 126 4.32 -0.98 17.28
N ARG A 127 5.24 -1.19 18.23
CA ARG A 127 5.04 -0.71 19.61
C ARG A 127 5.07 0.82 19.73
N THR A 128 5.90 1.46 18.91
CA THR A 128 6.11 2.91 18.90
C THR A 128 5.88 3.48 17.51
N ILE A 129 5.40 4.72 17.47
CA ILE A 129 5.15 5.48 16.23
C ILE A 129 6.05 6.72 16.22
N ALA A 130 6.57 7.06 15.05
CA ALA A 130 7.33 8.29 14.86
C ALA A 130 6.38 9.49 14.73
N GLU A 131 6.88 10.68 15.06
CA GLU A 131 6.13 11.92 14.87
C GLU A 131 5.79 12.14 13.39
N ALA A 132 4.54 12.54 13.12
CA ALA A 132 4.07 12.81 11.77
C ALA A 132 4.89 13.94 11.12
N ALA A 133 5.34 13.74 9.89
CA ALA A 133 6.05 14.77 9.15
C ALA A 133 5.11 15.92 8.78
N LEU A 134 5.69 17.11 8.64
CA LEU A 134 5.01 18.28 8.09
C LEU A 134 5.27 18.35 6.58
N TYR A 135 4.18 18.48 5.83
CA TYR A 135 4.20 18.62 4.38
C TYR A 135 3.68 20.01 3.98
N PRO A 136 4.50 21.07 4.16
CA PRO A 136 4.08 22.40 3.78
C PRO A 136 3.92 22.47 2.25
N GLY A 137 2.79 23.01 1.80
CA GLY A 137 2.54 23.24 0.38
C GLY A 137 3.61 24.12 -0.26
N GLY A 138 3.89 23.86 -1.54
CA GLY A 138 4.78 24.68 -2.34
C GLY A 138 4.33 26.14 -2.39
N ARG A 139 5.29 27.08 -2.49
CA ARG A 139 4.96 28.48 -2.76
C ARG A 139 4.65 28.62 -4.25
N GLU A 140 3.37 28.75 -4.59
CA GLU A 140 2.97 29.07 -5.95
C GLU A 140 3.40 30.49 -6.33
N GLN A 141 3.92 30.66 -7.54
CA GLN A 141 4.16 31.98 -8.09
C GLN A 141 2.84 32.61 -8.50
N ILE A 142 2.37 33.56 -7.70
CA ILE A 142 1.19 34.36 -8.03
C ILE A 142 1.53 35.19 -9.27
N THR A 143 0.88 34.87 -10.38
CA THR A 143 1.02 35.62 -11.62
C THR A 143 -0.19 36.54 -11.79
N PHE A 144 0.06 37.82 -12.00
CA PHE A 144 -1.00 38.81 -12.24
C PHE A 144 -1.15 39.05 -13.75
N GLY A 145 -2.38 38.99 -14.28
CA GLY A 145 -2.65 39.23 -15.69
C GLY A 145 -3.87 38.46 -16.22
N GLU A 146 -4.20 38.64 -17.49
CA GLU A 146 -5.26 37.89 -18.17
C GLU A 146 -4.78 36.47 -18.51
N VAL A 147 -5.62 35.46 -18.25
CA VAL A 147 -5.30 34.05 -18.53
C VAL A 147 -5.51 33.76 -20.01
N THR A 148 -4.44 33.86 -20.80
CA THR A 148 -4.46 33.62 -22.25
C THR A 148 -4.32 32.13 -22.62
N GLY A 149 -4.52 31.79 -23.89
CA GLY A 149 -4.24 30.45 -24.42
C GLY A 149 -2.78 30.03 -24.24
N ASP A 150 -1.85 30.96 -24.48
CA ASP A 150 -0.41 30.72 -24.33
C ASP A 150 -0.03 30.51 -22.86
N SER A 151 -0.64 31.26 -21.94
CA SER A 151 -0.45 31.06 -20.50
C SER A 151 -0.84 29.64 -20.06
N ARG A 152 -1.93 29.10 -20.60
CA ARG A 152 -2.34 27.71 -20.34
C ARG A 152 -1.37 26.71 -20.98
N ALA A 153 -0.97 26.94 -22.23
CA ALA A 153 -0.03 26.06 -22.93
C ALA A 153 1.32 25.98 -22.20
N GLU A 154 1.85 27.12 -21.73
CA GLU A 154 3.07 27.17 -20.95
C GLU A 154 2.93 26.47 -19.59
N TYR A 155 1.81 26.68 -18.88
CA TYR A 155 1.54 25.96 -17.63
C TYR A 155 1.56 24.44 -17.82
N PHE A 156 0.84 23.94 -18.84
CA PHE A 156 0.84 22.51 -19.18
C PHE A 156 2.22 22.00 -19.61
N ALA A 157 2.98 22.79 -20.37
CA ALA A 157 4.33 22.41 -20.82
C ALA A 157 5.33 22.29 -19.67
N ARG A 158 5.10 23.00 -18.54
CA ARG A 158 5.94 22.92 -17.34
C ARG A 158 5.66 21.68 -16.48
N TYR A 159 4.50 21.05 -16.64
CA TYR A 159 4.14 19.86 -15.87
C TYR A 159 5.01 18.66 -16.27
N THR A 160 5.73 18.07 -15.32
CA THR A 160 6.57 16.89 -15.58
C THR A 160 6.65 15.97 -14.38
N ASN A 161 6.42 14.67 -14.61
CA ASN A 161 6.54 13.62 -13.60
C ASN A 161 7.96 13.06 -13.47
N THR A 162 8.92 13.56 -14.25
CA THR A 162 10.30 13.04 -14.30
C THR A 162 11.00 13.18 -12.94
N SER A 163 10.80 14.31 -12.26
CA SER A 163 11.41 14.57 -10.94
C SER A 163 10.93 13.58 -9.88
N LEU A 164 9.65 13.18 -9.90
CA LEU A 164 9.07 12.25 -8.94
C LEU A 164 9.74 10.88 -9.00
N GLY A 165 9.88 10.32 -10.22
CA GLY A 165 10.54 9.03 -10.42
C GLY A 165 12.01 9.04 -10.01
N ARG A 166 12.73 10.13 -10.31
CA ARG A 166 14.14 10.31 -9.92
C ARG A 166 14.30 10.35 -8.40
N VAL A 167 13.51 11.17 -7.70
CA VAL A 167 13.57 11.31 -6.23
C VAL A 167 13.22 9.99 -5.56
N LYS A 168 12.20 9.27 -6.04
CA LYS A 168 11.84 7.94 -5.54
C LYS A 168 13.01 6.95 -5.64
N ASN A 169 13.68 6.90 -6.80
CA ASN A 169 14.78 5.97 -7.01
C ASN A 169 15.98 6.29 -6.09
N LEU A 170 16.30 7.58 -5.94
CA LEU A 170 17.33 8.02 -4.99
C LEU A 170 16.96 7.68 -3.56
N TYR A 171 15.71 7.92 -3.15
CA TYR A 171 15.22 7.57 -1.82
C TYR A 171 15.44 6.08 -1.53
N MET A 172 15.06 5.21 -2.47
CA MET A 172 15.24 3.76 -2.29
C MET A 172 16.71 3.35 -2.16
N LYS A 173 17.64 4.01 -2.88
CA LYS A 173 19.08 3.77 -2.74
C LYS A 173 19.59 4.19 -1.35
N TRP A 174 19.22 5.38 -0.88
CA TRP A 174 19.60 5.85 0.45
C TRP A 174 18.99 5.04 1.59
N ALA A 175 17.73 4.62 1.44
CA ALA A 175 17.05 3.77 2.41
C ALA A 175 17.71 2.39 2.56
N ARG A 176 18.36 1.88 1.51
CA ARG A 176 19.15 0.63 1.54
C ARG A 176 20.48 0.78 2.29
N LEU A 177 21.08 1.97 2.26
CA LEU A 177 22.34 2.25 2.98
C LEU A 177 22.12 2.50 4.47
N GLY A 178 20.98 3.08 4.82
CA GLY A 178 20.61 3.40 6.18
C GLY A 178 19.18 2.96 6.48
N ASN A 179 18.31 3.94 6.71
CA ASN A 179 16.89 3.71 6.92
C ASN A 179 16.11 4.98 6.55
N ALA A 180 14.78 4.90 6.58
CA ALA A 180 13.88 6.01 6.26
C ALA A 180 14.06 7.26 7.17
N MET A 181 14.69 7.14 8.34
CA MET A 181 15.03 8.27 9.23
C MET A 181 16.37 8.93 8.91
N SER A 182 17.16 8.43 7.95
CA SER A 182 18.42 9.07 7.59
C SER A 182 18.19 10.49 7.06
N SER A 183 19.15 11.39 7.29
CA SER A 183 19.08 12.78 6.85
C SER A 183 18.78 12.92 5.36
N GLU A 184 19.32 12.00 4.56
CA GLU A 184 19.18 11.96 3.10
C GLU A 184 17.76 11.53 2.72
N CYS A 185 17.25 10.45 3.33
CA CYS A 185 15.87 9.98 3.13
C CYS A 185 14.85 11.05 3.52
N GLN A 186 15.11 11.77 4.62
CA GLN A 186 14.26 12.85 5.12
C GLN A 186 14.22 14.05 4.18
N GLN A 187 15.37 14.43 3.59
CA GLN A 187 15.43 15.47 2.58
C GLN A 187 14.74 15.05 1.28
N LEU A 188 14.96 13.81 0.84
CA LEU A 188 14.31 13.26 -0.34
C LEU A 188 12.79 13.14 -0.15
N ASN A 189 12.31 12.83 1.05
CA ASN A 189 10.88 12.85 1.38
C ASN A 189 10.27 14.25 1.17
N ARG A 190 10.94 15.32 1.63
CA ARG A 190 10.47 16.70 1.43
C ARG A 190 10.45 17.10 -0.04
N LEU A 191 11.45 16.68 -0.82
CA LEU A 191 11.46 16.90 -2.27
C LEU A 191 10.36 16.07 -2.95
N PHE A 192 10.12 14.85 -2.48
CA PHE A 192 9.08 13.99 -3.02
C PHE A 192 7.69 14.62 -2.83
N SER A 193 7.37 15.11 -1.63
CA SER A 193 6.08 15.72 -1.34
C SER A 193 5.80 16.93 -2.24
N GLN A 194 6.80 17.78 -2.44
CA GLN A 194 6.67 18.94 -3.34
C GLN A 194 6.45 18.53 -4.81
N CYS A 195 6.99 17.37 -5.25
CA CYS A 195 6.80 16.87 -6.62
C CYS A 195 5.38 16.33 -6.84
N VAL A 196 4.74 15.75 -5.80
CA VAL A 196 3.37 15.23 -5.87
C VAL A 196 2.38 16.35 -6.23
N ASP A 197 2.62 17.56 -5.73
CA ASP A 197 1.83 18.76 -6.04
C ASP A 197 2.11 19.34 -7.44
N GLY A 198 2.82 18.61 -8.31
CA GLY A 198 3.09 19.00 -9.70
C GLY A 198 4.23 20.02 -9.86
N ASN A 199 4.95 20.36 -8.78
CA ASN A 199 6.09 21.28 -8.87
C ASN A 199 7.28 20.59 -9.54
N HIS A 200 7.89 21.27 -10.51
CA HIS A 200 9.18 20.84 -11.02
C HIS A 200 10.28 21.16 -10.01
N ILE A 201 10.90 20.11 -9.47
CA ILE A 201 11.99 20.27 -8.50
C ILE A 201 13.31 19.93 -9.14
N ARG A 202 14.29 20.80 -8.87
CA ARG A 202 15.72 20.49 -8.97
C ARG A 202 16.24 20.28 -7.56
N ILE A 203 17.02 19.22 -7.37
CA ILE A 203 17.75 19.03 -6.11
C ILE A 203 18.63 20.28 -5.93
N PRO A 204 18.49 21.02 -4.82
CA PRO A 204 19.29 22.23 -4.60
C PRO A 204 20.78 21.94 -4.72
N GLU A 205 21.55 22.85 -5.33
CA GLU A 205 22.98 22.61 -5.62
C GLU A 205 23.81 22.19 -4.40
N HIS A 206 23.46 22.69 -3.21
CA HIS A 206 24.11 22.34 -1.95
C HIS A 206 23.83 20.90 -1.48
N LEU A 207 22.74 20.28 -1.96
CA LEU A 207 22.34 18.90 -1.65
C LEU A 207 22.73 17.91 -2.75
N ILE A 208 23.09 18.39 -3.94
CA ILE A 208 23.46 17.54 -5.08
C ILE A 208 24.58 16.56 -4.70
N LYS A 209 25.65 17.07 -4.09
CA LYS A 209 26.81 16.24 -3.69
C LYS A 209 26.46 15.18 -2.65
N SER A 210 25.46 15.44 -1.80
CA SER A 210 25.06 14.53 -0.73
C SER A 210 23.92 13.58 -1.12
N LEU A 211 23.19 13.83 -2.20
CA LEU A 211 21.98 13.06 -2.54
C LEU A 211 22.04 12.35 -3.90
N GLU A 212 22.75 12.88 -4.90
CA GLU A 212 22.65 12.37 -6.28
C GLU A 212 23.47 11.09 -6.54
N ASP A 213 24.53 10.86 -5.75
CA ASP A 213 25.44 9.73 -5.92
C ASP A 213 25.62 8.97 -4.59
N PRO A 214 24.62 8.16 -4.18
CA PRO A 214 24.75 7.32 -2.99
C PRO A 214 25.89 6.31 -3.16
N PRO A 215 26.75 6.11 -2.15
CA PRO A 215 27.84 5.15 -2.23
C PRO A 215 27.30 3.71 -2.36
N GLU A 216 28.12 2.81 -2.88
CA GLU A 216 27.79 1.38 -2.86
C GLU A 216 27.69 0.87 -1.40
N PRO A 217 26.73 -0.01 -1.09
CA PRO A 217 26.56 -0.55 0.26
C PRO A 217 27.82 -1.31 0.68
N ALA A 218 28.38 -0.95 1.83
CA ALA A 218 29.47 -1.71 2.43
C ALA A 218 29.00 -3.12 2.83
N LEU A 219 29.90 -4.10 2.83
CA LEU A 219 29.60 -5.49 3.23
C LEU A 219 29.03 -5.62 4.66
N SER A 220 29.21 -4.60 5.50
CA SER A 220 28.68 -4.55 6.87
C SER A 220 27.23 -4.08 6.98
N VAL A 221 26.64 -3.57 5.89
CA VAL A 221 25.25 -3.11 5.88
C VAL A 221 24.33 -4.33 5.85
N ALA A 222 23.33 -4.36 6.73
CA ALA A 222 22.36 -5.44 6.75
C ALA A 222 21.60 -5.50 5.40
N PRO A 223 21.30 -6.69 4.88
CA PRO A 223 20.60 -6.81 3.60
C PRO A 223 19.22 -6.18 3.70
N PHE A 224 18.83 -5.47 2.65
CA PHE A 224 17.54 -4.81 2.61
C PHE A 224 16.42 -5.85 2.57
N ILE A 225 15.42 -5.71 3.44
CA ILE A 225 14.42 -6.77 3.69
C ILE A 225 13.69 -7.22 2.41
N LEU A 226 13.43 -6.31 1.48
CA LEU A 226 12.77 -6.67 0.22
C LEU A 226 13.63 -7.58 -0.64
N ASP A 227 14.95 -7.42 -0.63
CA ASP A 227 15.88 -8.28 -1.37
C ASP A 227 15.91 -9.67 -0.75
N VAL A 228 16.02 -9.74 0.58
CA VAL A 228 15.97 -11.01 1.31
C VAL A 228 14.68 -11.78 1.00
N LEU A 229 13.53 -11.11 1.07
CA LEU A 229 12.24 -11.71 0.76
C LEU A 229 12.14 -12.12 -0.71
N HIS A 230 12.68 -11.32 -1.60
CA HIS A 230 12.68 -11.62 -3.03
C HIS A 230 13.55 -12.82 -3.36
N GLU A 231 14.79 -12.86 -2.87
CA GLU A 231 15.70 -14.00 -3.06
C GLU A 231 15.10 -15.29 -2.50
N ALA A 232 14.56 -15.23 -1.27
CA ALA A 232 13.88 -16.37 -0.66
C ALA A 232 12.71 -16.86 -1.53
N SER A 233 11.94 -15.94 -2.10
CA SER A 233 10.83 -16.28 -2.98
C SER A 233 11.24 -16.88 -4.32
N THR A 234 12.28 -16.32 -4.93
CA THR A 234 12.78 -16.77 -6.23
C THR A 234 13.33 -18.19 -6.08
N LYS A 235 14.07 -18.44 -5.00
CA LYS A 235 14.54 -19.78 -4.65
C LYS A 235 13.38 -20.76 -4.46
N TYR A 236 12.35 -20.35 -3.71
CA TYR A 236 11.17 -21.19 -3.48
C TYR A 236 10.43 -21.53 -4.79
N ILE A 237 10.27 -20.56 -5.70
CA ILE A 237 9.63 -20.78 -7.00
C ILE A 237 10.48 -21.73 -7.87
N GLN A 238 11.80 -21.55 -7.90
CA GLN A 238 12.71 -22.43 -8.66
C GLN A 238 12.68 -23.86 -8.13
N GLU A 239 12.69 -24.05 -6.80
CA GLU A 239 12.55 -25.36 -6.17
C GLU A 239 11.19 -25.99 -6.51
N SER A 240 10.11 -25.21 -6.49
CA SER A 240 8.75 -25.69 -6.78
C SER A 240 8.56 -26.04 -8.27
N ALA A 241 9.13 -25.26 -9.19
CA ALA A 241 9.04 -25.48 -10.64
C ALA A 241 9.76 -26.77 -11.09
N ASN A 242 10.76 -27.22 -10.33
CA ASN A 242 11.45 -28.49 -10.59
C ASN A 242 10.68 -29.72 -10.10
N VAL A 243 9.57 -29.55 -9.38
CA VAL A 243 8.68 -30.64 -8.97
C VAL A 243 7.65 -30.86 -10.08
N VAL A 244 8.00 -31.67 -11.07
CA VAL A 244 7.00 -32.26 -11.98
C VAL A 244 6.05 -33.10 -11.11
N PRO A 245 4.73 -32.85 -11.10
CA PRO A 245 3.82 -33.72 -10.37
C PRO A 245 3.91 -35.11 -11.00
N GLU A 246 4.50 -36.07 -10.29
CA GLU A 246 4.25 -37.49 -10.54
C GLU A 246 2.76 -37.70 -10.20
N MET A 247 1.90 -37.53 -11.21
CA MET A 247 0.51 -37.94 -11.12
C MET A 247 0.48 -39.45 -11.06
N HIS A 248 0.65 -40.00 -9.86
CA HIS A 248 0.28 -41.38 -9.59
C HIS A 248 -1.21 -41.57 -9.89
N ASP A 249 -1.54 -42.77 -10.37
CA ASP A 249 -2.88 -43.14 -10.81
C ASP A 249 -3.93 -42.84 -9.73
N ASP A 250 -4.78 -41.87 -10.05
CA ASP A 250 -6.09 -41.57 -9.46
C ASP A 250 -6.15 -41.18 -7.96
N PRO A 251 -5.69 -39.97 -7.61
CA PRO A 251 -6.32 -39.18 -6.56
C PRO A 251 -7.21 -38.09 -7.18
N ASP A 252 -8.28 -37.73 -6.47
CA ASP A 252 -9.16 -36.65 -6.89
C ASP A 252 -8.36 -35.35 -7.01
N ILE A 253 -8.33 -34.75 -8.20
CA ILE A 253 -7.47 -33.60 -8.48
C ILE A 253 -7.86 -32.39 -7.64
N VAL A 254 -9.13 -32.34 -7.23
CA VAL A 254 -9.68 -31.38 -6.29
C VAL A 254 -9.05 -31.58 -4.91
N ASP A 255 -8.98 -32.82 -4.41
CA ASP A 255 -8.30 -33.15 -3.15
C ASP A 255 -6.80 -32.85 -3.22
N PHE A 256 -6.13 -33.18 -4.33
CA PHE A 256 -4.72 -32.82 -4.56
C PHE A 256 -4.48 -31.30 -4.52
N LEU A 257 -5.37 -30.49 -5.09
CA LEU A 257 -5.28 -29.03 -5.07
C LEU A 257 -5.61 -28.46 -3.68
N LEU A 258 -6.61 -29.01 -2.98
CA LEU A 258 -7.09 -28.51 -1.69
C LEU A 258 -6.22 -28.92 -0.49
N THR A 259 -5.58 -30.09 -0.54
CA THR A 259 -4.72 -30.62 0.53
C THR A 259 -3.28 -30.11 0.47
N ARG A 260 -2.90 -29.41 -0.61
CA ARG A 260 -1.55 -28.86 -0.75
C ARG A 260 -1.45 -27.57 0.05
N ASP A 261 -0.81 -27.65 1.22
CA ASP A 261 -0.55 -26.51 2.12
C ASP A 261 0.15 -25.30 1.44
N LYS A 262 0.79 -25.49 0.27
CA LYS A 262 1.67 -24.48 -0.36
C LYS A 262 1.65 -24.54 -1.89
N LEU A 263 0.65 -23.93 -2.52
CA LEU A 263 0.63 -23.76 -3.98
C LEU A 263 1.40 -22.51 -4.40
N ALA A 264 2.59 -22.69 -4.99
CA ALA A 264 3.15 -21.74 -5.95
C ALA A 264 3.02 -22.35 -7.36
N MET A 265 1.79 -22.40 -7.86
CA MET A 265 1.50 -22.71 -9.26
C MET A 265 0.84 -21.48 -9.88
N SER A 266 1.18 -21.17 -11.12
CA SER A 266 0.49 -20.15 -11.90
C SER A 266 -0.93 -20.60 -12.22
N GLU A 267 -1.85 -19.63 -12.43
CA GLU A 267 -3.21 -19.92 -12.90
C GLU A 267 -3.19 -20.76 -14.19
N PHE A 268 -2.21 -20.54 -15.06
CA PHE A 268 -2.01 -21.30 -16.28
C PHE A 268 -1.65 -22.78 -16.00
N GLU A 269 -0.72 -23.06 -15.08
CA GLU A 269 -0.36 -24.43 -14.70
C GLU A 269 -1.53 -25.16 -14.04
N VAL A 270 -2.30 -24.46 -13.18
CA VAL A 270 -3.54 -25.01 -12.61
C VAL A 270 -4.53 -25.35 -13.73
N LEU A 271 -4.74 -24.45 -14.69
CA LEU A 271 -5.59 -24.69 -15.86
C LEU A 271 -5.10 -25.86 -16.72
N GLU A 272 -3.80 -26.00 -16.97
CA GLU A 272 -3.25 -27.14 -17.70
C GLU A 272 -3.49 -28.46 -16.97
N ILE A 273 -3.29 -28.47 -15.65
CA ILE A 273 -3.51 -29.64 -14.80
C ILE A 273 -5.00 -30.03 -14.84
N LEU A 274 -5.90 -29.06 -14.72
CA LEU A 274 -7.35 -29.26 -14.82
C LEU A 274 -7.76 -29.78 -16.20
N LEU A 275 -7.28 -29.14 -17.28
CA LEU A 275 -7.57 -29.55 -18.66
C LEU A 275 -7.09 -30.98 -18.95
N ARG A 276 -5.87 -31.34 -18.52
CA ARG A 276 -5.35 -32.70 -18.69
C ARG A 276 -6.19 -33.73 -17.93
N SER A 277 -6.67 -33.39 -16.74
CA SER A 277 -7.57 -34.26 -15.96
C SER A 277 -8.94 -34.42 -16.60
N CYS A 278 -9.55 -33.32 -17.04
CA CYS A 278 -10.84 -33.31 -17.74
C CYS A 278 -10.78 -34.15 -19.01
N HIS A 279 -9.70 -34.06 -19.78
CA HIS A 279 -9.51 -34.86 -20.99
C HIS A 279 -9.37 -36.36 -20.69
N ARG A 280 -8.74 -36.74 -19.57
CA ARG A 280 -8.62 -38.15 -19.14
C ARG A 280 -9.94 -38.71 -18.62
N ARG A 281 -10.70 -37.92 -17.85
CA ARG A 281 -11.98 -38.32 -17.26
C ARG A 281 -13.18 -38.15 -18.22
N ASN A 282 -12.96 -37.51 -19.37
CA ASN A 282 -14.01 -37.12 -20.33
C ASN A 282 -15.13 -36.29 -19.66
N VAL A 283 -14.73 -35.31 -18.84
CA VAL A 283 -15.62 -34.40 -18.10
C VAL A 283 -15.43 -32.98 -18.64
N ASP A 284 -16.48 -32.16 -18.63
CA ASP A 284 -16.37 -30.75 -19.01
C ASP A 284 -15.57 -29.99 -17.94
N ILE A 285 -14.64 -29.14 -18.37
CA ILE A 285 -13.86 -28.31 -17.45
C ILE A 285 -14.73 -27.37 -16.63
N MET A 286 -15.89 -26.95 -17.16
CA MET A 286 -16.83 -26.08 -16.45
C MET A 286 -17.43 -26.76 -15.23
N ASP A 287 -17.61 -28.09 -15.26
CA ASP A 287 -18.11 -28.86 -14.12
C ASP A 287 -17.09 -28.84 -12.97
N LEU A 288 -15.80 -29.04 -13.28
CA LEU A 288 -14.71 -29.03 -12.29
C LEU A 288 -14.43 -27.63 -11.72
N VAL A 289 -14.54 -26.59 -12.56
CA VAL A 289 -14.38 -25.19 -12.11
C VAL A 289 -15.50 -24.82 -11.14
N SER A 290 -16.73 -25.29 -11.37
CA SER A 290 -17.84 -25.08 -10.44
C SER A 290 -17.60 -25.77 -9.08
N GLU A 291 -17.02 -26.97 -9.07
CA GLU A 291 -16.66 -27.67 -7.84
C GLU A 291 -15.55 -26.94 -7.06
N LEU A 292 -14.48 -26.49 -7.74
CA LEU A 292 -13.41 -25.72 -7.11
C LEU A 292 -13.89 -24.37 -6.57
N ALA A 293 -14.76 -23.66 -7.31
CA ALA A 293 -15.35 -22.40 -6.85
C ALA A 293 -16.26 -22.58 -5.63
N SER A 294 -16.80 -23.79 -5.41
CA SER A 294 -17.60 -24.12 -4.23
C SER A 294 -16.77 -24.56 -3.01
N ALA A 295 -15.51 -24.94 -3.23
CA ALA A 295 -14.59 -25.45 -2.20
C ALA A 295 -13.66 -24.38 -1.60
N ILE A 296 -13.58 -23.19 -2.23
CA ILE A 296 -12.79 -22.02 -1.81
C ILE A 296 -13.72 -20.98 -1.20
#